data_AF-A0A2D4NDE6-F1
#
_entry.id   AF-A0A2D4NDE6-F1
#
_cell.length_a   1.000
_cell.length_b   1.000
_cell.length_c   1.000
_cell.angle_alpha   90.00
_cell.angle_beta   90.00
_cell.angle_gamma   90.00
#
_symmetry.space_group_name_H-M   'P 1'
#
loop_
_entity.id
_entity.type
_entity.pdbx_description
1 polymer ?
#
loop_
_entity_poly.entity_id
_entity_poly.type
_entity_poly.pdbx_seq_one_letter_code
_entity_poly.pdbx_strand_id
1 'polypeptide(L)'
;SSRCTSPFDDEEPPLDYADNTLDVEPLEAIQLELDPEEDAPVLDWFYDHQPLKDSRKYVNGSTYQRWQFTLPMMSTLYRLANQLLTDLVDDNYFYLFDLKAFFTSKALNMAIPGGPKFEPLVR
;
A
#
# COMPACT_ATOMS: atom_id res chain seq x y z
N SER A 1 11.96 -19.52 -10.05
CA SER A 1 11.27 -20.45 -9.14
C SER A 1 9.79 -20.34 -9.43
N SER A 2 9.21 -21.34 -10.09
CA SER A 2 7.79 -21.34 -10.49
C SER A 2 7.00 -22.03 -9.38
N ARG A 3 6.29 -21.26 -8.56
CA ARG A 3 5.37 -21.84 -7.56
C ARG A 3 4.16 -22.42 -8.31
N CYS A 4 3.82 -23.69 -8.06
CA CYS A 4 2.54 -24.24 -8.52
C CYS A 4 1.38 -23.52 -7.83
N THR A 5 0.26 -23.35 -8.53
CA THR A 5 -0.92 -22.63 -8.00
C THR A 5 -1.57 -23.36 -6.84
N SER A 6 -1.40 -24.70 -6.75
CA SER A 6 -1.65 -25.45 -5.52
C SER A 6 -0.32 -25.93 -4.92
N PRO A 7 0.11 -25.38 -3.78
CA PRO A 7 1.29 -25.86 -3.06
C PRO A 7 1.01 -27.10 -2.20
N PHE A 8 -0.26 -27.47 -2.00
CA PHE A 8 -0.70 -28.66 -1.27
C PHE A 8 -1.49 -29.59 -2.20
N ASP A 9 -1.37 -30.90 -1.96
CA ASP A 9 -2.20 -31.90 -2.63
C ASP A 9 -3.57 -32.01 -1.95
N ASP A 10 -4.65 -32.18 -2.72
CA ASP A 10 -6.03 -32.21 -2.19
C ASP A 10 -6.30 -33.47 -1.32
N GLU A 11 -5.47 -34.50 -1.46
CA GLU A 11 -5.54 -35.76 -0.72
C GLU A 11 -4.72 -35.76 0.59
N GLU A 12 -3.86 -34.75 0.81
CA GLU A 12 -3.09 -34.63 2.05
C GLU A 12 -3.90 -33.92 3.14
N PRO A 13 -3.96 -34.46 4.38
CA PRO A 13 -4.60 -33.76 5.48
C PRO A 13 -3.85 -32.46 5.81
N PRO A 14 -4.53 -31.42 6.34
CA PRO A 14 -3.89 -30.17 6.68
C PRO A 14 -2.75 -30.39 7.69
N LEU A 15 -1.64 -29.72 7.43
CA LEU A 15 -0.41 -29.80 8.22
C LEU A 15 -0.65 -29.26 9.65
N ASP A 16 -0.20 -29.99 10.67
CA ASP A 16 -0.24 -29.50 12.05
C ASP A 16 0.84 -28.43 12.28
N TYR A 17 0.41 -27.28 12.80
CA TYR A 17 1.28 -26.15 13.10
C TYR A 17 2.29 -26.46 14.19
N ALA A 18 1.87 -27.19 15.23
CA ALA A 18 2.73 -27.53 16.37
C ALA A 18 3.93 -28.37 15.93
N ASP A 19 3.70 -29.35 15.05
CA ASP A 19 4.72 -30.32 14.65
C ASP A 19 5.62 -29.82 13.52
N ASN A 20 5.15 -28.91 12.66
CA ASN A 20 5.84 -28.60 11.41
C ASN A 20 6.25 -27.13 11.23
N THR A 21 5.70 -26.19 12.01
CA THR A 21 5.92 -24.76 11.77
C THR A 21 6.35 -23.99 13.01
N LEU A 22 5.95 -24.41 14.21
CA LEU A 22 6.24 -23.70 15.45
C LEU A 22 7.75 -23.54 15.71
N ASP A 23 8.53 -24.59 15.45
CA ASP A 23 9.97 -24.62 15.73
C ASP A 23 10.84 -24.16 14.55
N VAL A 24 10.23 -23.74 13.44
CA VAL A 24 10.95 -23.30 12.24
C VAL A 24 11.03 -21.79 12.19
N GLU A 25 12.26 -21.25 12.20
CA GLU A 25 12.47 -19.82 12.00
C GLU A 25 12.02 -19.41 10.59
N PRO A 26 11.18 -18.36 10.46
CA PRO A 26 10.78 -17.84 9.16
C PRO A 26 11.99 -17.39 8.34
N LEU A 27 11.88 -17.50 7.02
CA LEU A 27 12.87 -16.90 6.14
C LEU A 27 12.87 -15.37 6.32
N GLU A 28 14.02 -14.77 6.01
CA GLU A 28 14.18 -13.33 6.02
C GLU A 28 13.11 -12.63 5.17
N ALA A 29 12.48 -11.63 5.77
CA ALA A 29 11.48 -10.84 5.09
C ALA A 29 12.12 -9.98 3.99
N ILE A 30 11.32 -9.56 3.02
CA ILE A 30 11.76 -8.57 2.04
C ILE A 30 11.89 -7.24 2.78
N GLN A 31 13.11 -6.83 3.07
CA GLN A 31 13.45 -5.55 3.69
C GLN A 31 14.45 -4.83 2.79
N LEU A 32 14.12 -3.60 2.39
CA LEU A 32 15.06 -2.70 1.74
C LEU A 32 16.13 -2.28 2.75
N GLU A 33 17.39 -2.28 2.33
CA GLU A 33 18.49 -1.71 3.08
C GLU A 33 18.34 -0.17 3.11
N LEU A 34 18.11 0.37 4.32
CA LEU A 34 17.90 1.79 4.55
C LEU A 34 19.23 2.48 4.87
N ASP A 35 19.38 3.74 4.45
CA ASP A 35 20.59 4.52 4.72
C ASP A 35 20.61 5.02 6.18
N PRO A 36 21.64 4.70 7.00
CA PRO A 36 21.67 5.08 8.40
C PRO A 36 21.78 6.59 8.66
N GLU A 37 22.18 7.38 7.67
CA GLU A 37 22.26 8.85 7.78
C GLU A 37 21.00 9.52 7.23
N GLU A 38 20.55 9.14 6.03
CA GLU A 38 19.40 9.78 5.37
C GLU A 38 18.04 9.25 5.87
N ASP A 39 17.96 7.96 6.22
CA ASP A 39 16.75 7.27 6.69
C ASP A 39 16.69 7.12 8.23
N ALA A 40 17.65 7.72 8.94
CA ALA A 40 17.74 7.69 10.41
C ALA A 40 16.40 7.91 11.14
N PRO A 41 15.50 8.83 10.72
CA PRO A 41 14.23 9.06 11.43
C PRO A 41 13.24 7.89 11.40
N VAL A 42 13.37 6.96 10.45
CA VAL A 42 12.43 5.84 10.23
C VAL A 42 13.08 4.47 10.40
N LEU A 43 14.41 4.39 10.32
CA LEU A 43 15.20 3.15 10.28
C LEU A 43 14.79 2.12 11.33
N ASP A 44 14.65 2.54 12.59
CA ASP A 44 14.46 1.62 13.71
C ASP A 44 13.09 0.92 13.74
N TRP A 45 12.06 1.51 13.13
CA TRP A 45 10.67 1.07 13.30
C TRP A 45 9.96 0.79 11.97
N PHE A 46 10.57 1.08 10.82
CA PHE A 46 9.88 1.04 9.52
C PHE A 46 9.29 -0.34 9.17
N TYR A 47 9.94 -1.43 9.59
CA TYR A 47 9.50 -2.81 9.33
C TYR A 47 8.79 -3.49 10.52
N ASP A 48 8.47 -2.74 11.57
CA ASP A 48 7.68 -3.27 12.69
C ASP A 48 6.23 -3.55 12.28
N HIS A 49 5.60 -4.55 12.92
CA HIS A 49 4.19 -4.85 12.69
C HIS A 49 3.26 -3.67 13.02
N GLN A 50 3.56 -2.95 14.10
CA GLN A 50 2.84 -1.74 14.54
C GLN A 50 3.86 -0.69 15.00
N PRO A 51 4.40 0.12 14.07
CA PRO A 51 5.50 1.01 14.36
C PRO A 51 5.13 2.05 15.42
N LEU A 52 6.05 2.35 16.33
CA LEU A 52 5.92 3.38 17.36
C LEU A 52 4.73 3.20 18.32
N LYS A 53 4.08 2.02 18.38
CA LYS A 53 2.91 1.73 19.23
C LYS A 53 3.07 2.15 20.69
N ASP A 54 4.25 1.92 21.25
CA ASP A 54 4.58 2.22 22.64
C ASP A 54 4.97 3.69 22.86
N SER A 55 5.27 4.41 21.77
CA SER A 55 5.63 5.83 21.81
C SER A 55 4.39 6.71 21.83
N ARG A 56 3.93 7.03 23.05
CA ARG A 56 2.77 7.89 23.31
C ARG A 56 2.83 9.28 22.66
N LYS A 57 4.03 9.74 22.30
CA LYS A 57 4.27 11.01 21.60
C LYS A 57 3.79 10.97 20.15
N TYR A 58 3.97 9.83 19.46
CA TYR A 58 3.71 9.70 18.04
C TYR A 58 2.36 9.05 17.76
N VAL A 59 1.90 8.16 18.63
CA VAL A 59 0.60 7.48 18.46
C VAL A 59 -0.20 7.44 19.75
N ASN A 60 -1.52 7.34 19.62
CA ASN A 60 -2.45 7.32 20.75
C ASN A 60 -2.51 5.96 21.49
N GLY A 61 -1.40 5.21 21.54
CA GLY A 61 -1.24 3.94 22.25
C GLY A 61 -1.71 2.73 21.46
N SER A 62 -2.03 1.64 22.17
CA SER A 62 -2.38 0.34 21.58
C SER A 62 -3.65 0.34 20.73
N THR A 63 -4.51 1.36 20.84
CA THR A 63 -5.67 1.54 19.96
C THR A 63 -5.25 1.93 18.54
N TYR A 64 -4.09 2.56 18.36
CA TYR A 64 -3.45 2.84 17.06
C TYR A 64 -4.36 3.51 16.01
N GLN A 65 -5.08 4.57 16.42
CA GLN A 65 -6.05 5.29 15.58
C GLN A 65 -5.57 6.65 15.10
N ARG A 66 -4.69 7.29 15.88
CA ARG A 66 -4.21 8.64 15.62
C ARG A 66 -2.70 8.66 15.72
N TRP A 67 -2.09 9.28 14.71
CA TRP A 67 -0.65 9.42 14.58
C TRP A 67 -0.30 10.91 14.39
N GLN A 68 0.86 11.30 14.91
CA GLN A 68 1.42 12.64 14.81
C GLN A 68 2.92 12.50 14.59
N PHE A 69 3.40 12.76 13.38
CA PHE A 69 4.81 12.63 13.04
C PHE A 69 5.53 13.97 12.94
N THR A 70 6.86 13.91 13.07
CA THR A 70 7.72 15.07 12.85
C THR A 70 7.95 15.29 11.36
N LEU A 71 8.31 16.52 10.97
CA LEU A 71 8.62 16.84 9.58
C LEU A 71 9.73 15.97 8.98
N PRO A 72 10.85 15.68 9.68
CA PRO A 72 11.88 14.77 9.17
C PRO A 72 11.33 13.38 8.85
N MET A 73 10.54 12.78 9.75
CA MET A 73 9.93 11.47 9.53
C MET A 73 9.02 11.47 8.30
N MET A 74 8.18 12.50 8.15
CA MET A 74 7.30 12.64 6.98
C MET A 74 8.08 12.83 5.68
N SER A 75 9.16 13.62 5.70
CA SER A 75 10.02 13.86 4.54
C SER A 75 10.68 12.55 4.06
N THR A 76 11.21 11.76 4.99
CA THR A 76 11.83 10.46 4.69
C THR A 76 10.80 9.48 4.12
N LEU A 77 9.62 9.35 4.76
CA LEU A 77 8.55 8.49 4.25
C LEU A 77 8.08 8.89 2.84
N TYR A 78 7.95 10.19 2.58
CA TYR A 78 7.56 10.68 1.26
C TYR A 78 8.60 10.31 0.18
N ARG A 79 9.90 10.45 0.50
CA ARG A 79 10.99 10.05 -0.41
C ARG A 79 10.96 8.55 -0.71
N LEU A 80 10.77 7.71 0.31
CA LEU A 80 10.67 6.25 0.14
C LEU A 80 9.45 5.84 -0.69
N ALA A 81 8.32 6.55 -0.51
CA ALA A 81 7.08 6.28 -1.24
C ALA A 81 7.04 6.83 -2.67
N ASN A 82 8.06 7.57 -3.12
CA ASN A 82 8.04 8.29 -4.40
C ASN A 82 7.82 7.38 -5.62
N GLN A 83 8.20 6.10 -5.53
CA GLN A 83 7.95 5.12 -6.62
C GLN A 83 6.46 4.78 -6.80
N LEU A 84 5.63 5.04 -5.80
CA LEU A 84 4.19 4.72 -5.80
C LEU A 84 3.32 5.97 -5.88
N LEU A 85 3.86 7.13 -5.51
CA LEU A 85 3.15 8.40 -5.55
C LEU A 85 3.19 9.01 -6.95
N THR A 86 2.19 9.83 -7.25
CA THR A 86 2.12 10.56 -8.52
C THR A 86 2.87 11.89 -8.41
N ASP A 87 3.70 12.20 -9.40
CA ASP A 87 4.40 13.50 -9.50
C ASP A 87 3.48 14.66 -9.94
N LEU A 88 2.17 14.43 -10.00
CA LEU A 88 1.19 15.40 -10.47
C LEU A 88 0.84 16.39 -9.37
N VAL A 89 1.25 17.65 -9.57
CA VAL A 89 1.04 18.75 -8.62
C VAL A 89 -0.20 19.59 -8.95
N ASP A 90 -0.62 19.62 -10.22
CA ASP A 90 -1.75 20.42 -10.68
C ASP A 90 -2.98 19.55 -10.99
N ASP A 91 -4.06 19.81 -10.27
CA ASP A 91 -5.36 19.18 -10.46
C ASP A 91 -5.92 19.43 -11.88
N ASN A 92 -5.49 20.49 -12.58
CA ASN A 92 -5.87 20.75 -13.96
C ASN A 92 -5.43 19.64 -14.93
N TYR A 93 -4.45 18.82 -14.55
CA TYR A 93 -4.09 17.64 -15.33
C TYR A 93 -5.31 16.72 -15.58
N PHE A 94 -6.22 16.63 -14.61
CA PHE A 94 -7.44 15.83 -14.69
C PHE A 94 -8.59 16.54 -15.42
N TYR A 95 -8.31 17.59 -16.19
CA TYR A 95 -9.34 18.25 -17.00
C TYR A 95 -9.97 17.26 -17.98
N LEU A 96 -11.30 17.11 -17.92
CA LEU A 96 -12.09 16.08 -18.62
C LEU A 96 -11.75 14.63 -18.23
N PHE A 97 -10.94 14.42 -17.19
CA PHE A 97 -10.57 13.12 -16.65
C PHE A 97 -10.89 13.00 -15.16
N ASP A 98 -11.87 13.78 -14.72
CA ASP A 98 -12.43 13.75 -13.37
C ASP A 98 -13.74 12.95 -13.33
N LEU A 99 -14.19 12.63 -12.11
CA LEU A 99 -15.43 11.86 -11.93
C LEU A 99 -16.65 12.55 -12.55
N LYS A 100 -16.70 13.89 -12.58
CA LYS A 100 -17.84 14.61 -13.17
C LYS A 100 -17.84 14.52 -14.69
N ALA A 101 -16.68 14.61 -15.35
CA ALA A 101 -16.57 14.36 -16.78
C ALA A 101 -16.98 12.94 -17.14
N PHE A 102 -16.60 11.93 -16.36
CA PHE A 102 -17.01 10.54 -16.62
C PHE A 102 -18.51 10.30 -16.43
N PHE A 103 -19.16 10.94 -15.46
CA PHE A 103 -20.61 10.86 -15.34
C PHE A 103 -21.33 11.53 -16.51
N THR A 104 -20.81 12.66 -16.96
CA THR A 104 -21.39 13.40 -18.09
C THR A 104 -21.21 12.64 -19.40
N SER A 105 -20.02 12.08 -19.64
CA SER A 105 -19.74 11.28 -20.84
C SER A 105 -20.61 10.03 -20.90
N LYS A 106 -20.78 9.34 -19.77
CA LYS A 106 -21.71 8.20 -19.63
C LYS A 106 -23.16 8.61 -19.94
N ALA A 107 -23.64 9.73 -19.38
CA ALA A 107 -25.00 10.22 -19.59
C ALA A 107 -25.29 10.56 -21.05
N LEU A 108 -24.32 11.17 -21.74
CA LEU A 108 -24.44 11.59 -23.13
C LEU A 108 -24.05 10.50 -24.14
N ASN A 109 -23.68 9.30 -23.67
CA ASN A 109 -23.16 8.22 -24.51
C ASN A 109 -21.97 8.68 -25.39
N MET A 110 -21.11 9.54 -24.81
CA MET A 110 -19.88 10.02 -25.42
C MET A 110 -18.68 9.36 -24.75
N ALA A 111 -17.61 9.11 -25.49
CA ALA A 111 -16.37 8.55 -24.96
C ALA A 111 -15.25 9.60 -24.98
N ILE A 112 -14.61 9.82 -23.84
CA ILE A 112 -13.40 10.63 -23.73
C ILE A 112 -12.21 9.78 -24.21
N PRO A 113 -11.31 10.30 -25.06
CA PRO A 113 -10.11 9.57 -25.48
C PRO A 113 -9.27 9.10 -24.27
N GLY A 114 -8.94 7.82 -24.21
CA GLY A 114 -8.24 7.21 -23.07
C GLY A 114 -9.12 6.93 -21.85
N GLY A 115 -10.38 7.39 -21.85
CA GLY A 115 -11.35 7.17 -20.78
C GLY A 115 -12.21 5.91 -20.97
N PRO A 116 -13.02 5.55 -19.96
CA PRO A 116 -13.92 4.42 -20.02
C PRO A 116 -15.06 4.62 -21.03
N LYS A 117 -15.55 3.53 -21.60
CA LYS A 117 -16.74 3.49 -22.49
C LYS A 117 -17.90 2.84 -21.76
N PHE A 118 -19.12 3.35 -22.00
CA PHE A 118 -20.34 2.89 -21.35
C PHE A 118 -21.41 2.57 -22.38
N GLU A 119 -22.38 1.74 -21.99
CA GLU A 119 -23.58 1.52 -22.78
C GLU A 119 -24.56 2.71 -22.68
N PRO A 120 -25.39 2.96 -23.72
CA PRO A 120 -26.32 4.07 -23.73
C PRO A 120 -27.39 3.94 -22.63
N LEU A 121 -27.66 5.04 -21.92
CA LEU A 121 -28.67 5.10 -20.86
C LEU A 121 -30.12 5.10 -21.36
N VAL A 122 -30.34 5.63 -22.57
CA VAL A 122 -31.65 5.62 -23.24
C VAL A 122 -31.45 4.99 -24.62
N ARG A 123 -32.32 4.03 -24.96
CA ARG A 123 -32.44 3.46 -26.30
C ARG A 123 -33.43 4.26 -27.13
#